data_AF-A0A6A5TLT2-F1
#
_entry.id   AF-A0A6A5TLT2-F1
#
_cell.length_a   1.000
_cell.length_b   1.000
_cell.length_c   1.000
_cell.angle_alpha   90.00
_cell.angle_beta   90.00
_cell.angle_gamma   90.00
#
_symmetry.space_group_name_H-M   'P 1'
#
loop_
_entity.id
_entity.type
_entity.pdbx_description
1 polymer ?
#
loop_
_entity_poly.entity_id
_entity_poly.type
_entity_poly.pdbx_seq_one_letter_code
_entity_poly.pdbx_strand_id
1 'polypeptide(L)'
;GYLLYRLPRTRKSSLCLFIIGYFNLDVYVFTISSLNDYSLKSLFTKLPQHCIVLLEDIDVISASQNSPANTKVSLSTLLNVLDSLVSSISRLLIITTNYINRLDLALIRPSYVDIKLELYLANKDIIN
;
A
#
# COMPACT_ATOMS: atom_id res chain seq x y z
N GLY A 1 -4.45 1.00 9.26
CA GLY A 1 -4.56 0.35 7.93
C GLY A 1 -4.10 -1.10 7.98
N TYR A 2 -4.18 -1.79 6.84
CA TYR A 2 -3.78 -3.20 6.68
C TYR A 2 -2.51 -3.32 5.84
N LEU A 3 -1.63 -4.26 6.20
CA LEU A 3 -0.46 -4.64 5.39
C LEU A 3 -0.58 -6.09 4.96
N LEU A 4 -0.65 -6.33 3.66
CA LEU A 4 -0.66 -7.67 3.06
C LEU A 4 0.74 -7.96 2.50
N TYR A 5 1.38 -9.03 2.96
CA TYR A 5 2.76 -9.35 2.55
C TYR A 5 2.99 -10.83 2.29
N ARG A 6 3.85 -11.13 1.30
CA ARG A 6 4.52 -12.42 1.01
C ARG A 6 5.27 -12.30 -0.33
N LEU A 7 6.04 -13.32 -0.69
CA LEU A 7 6.57 -13.57 -2.04
C LEU A 7 5.58 -13.22 -3.18
N PRO A 8 6.09 -12.84 -4.36
CA PRO A 8 5.28 -12.57 -5.54
C PRO A 8 4.34 -13.72 -5.91
N ARG A 9 3.30 -13.41 -6.70
CA ARG A 9 2.30 -14.37 -7.24
C ARG A 9 1.31 -14.95 -6.22
N THR A 10 1.26 -14.41 -5.00
CA THR A 10 0.20 -14.73 -4.01
C THR A 10 -1.11 -13.95 -4.21
N ARG A 11 -1.25 -13.23 -5.34
CA ARG A 11 -2.49 -12.50 -5.72
C ARG A 11 -3.05 -11.55 -4.64
N LYS A 12 -2.15 -10.95 -3.84
CA LYS A 12 -2.50 -10.04 -2.72
C LYS A 12 -3.45 -8.92 -3.14
N SER A 13 -3.11 -8.20 -4.21
CA SER A 13 -3.94 -7.14 -4.76
C SER A 13 -5.28 -7.64 -5.29
N SER A 14 -5.30 -8.75 -6.02
CA SER A 14 -6.54 -9.33 -6.54
C SER A 14 -7.48 -9.77 -5.41
N LEU A 15 -6.94 -10.37 -4.34
CA LEU A 15 -7.71 -10.74 -3.16
C LEU A 15 -8.27 -9.50 -2.46
N CYS A 16 -7.45 -8.47 -2.29
CA CYS A 16 -7.86 -7.21 -1.70
C CYS A 16 -9.00 -6.56 -2.51
N LEU A 17 -8.83 -6.40 -3.82
CA LEU A 17 -9.83 -5.82 -4.70
C LEU A 17 -11.14 -6.62 -4.71
N PHE A 18 -11.05 -7.95 -4.68
CA PHE A 18 -12.23 -8.81 -4.56
C PHE A 18 -13.01 -8.55 -3.26
N ILE A 19 -12.31 -8.53 -2.12
CA ILE A 19 -12.92 -8.26 -0.82
C ILE A 19 -13.52 -6.87 -0.79
N ILE A 20 -12.83 -5.86 -1.31
CA ILE A 20 -13.35 -4.49 -1.31
C ILE A 20 -14.58 -4.36 -2.21
N GLY A 21 -14.57 -5.00 -3.38
CA GLY A 21 -15.71 -5.00 -4.31
C GLY A 21 -16.99 -5.50 -3.65
N TYR A 22 -16.89 -6.41 -2.68
CA TYR A 22 -18.03 -6.87 -1.88
C TYR A 22 -18.65 -5.77 -1.01
N PHE A 23 -17.84 -4.82 -0.51
CA PHE A 23 -18.29 -3.73 0.36
C PHE A 23 -18.80 -2.49 -0.40
N ASN A 24 -18.77 -2.51 -1.74
CA ASN A 24 -19.24 -1.42 -2.60
C ASN A 24 -18.62 -0.04 -2.25
N LEU A 25 -17.32 -0.04 -1.92
CA LEU A 25 -16.54 1.16 -1.64
C LEU A 25 -15.61 1.50 -2.81
N ASP A 26 -15.44 2.79 -3.07
CA ASP A 26 -14.52 3.26 -4.10
C ASP A 26 -13.07 2.93 -3.72
N VAL A 27 -12.36 2.28 -4.65
CA VAL A 27 -10.95 1.89 -4.46
C VAL A 27 -10.05 2.74 -5.35
N TYR A 28 -9.05 3.34 -4.72
CA TYR A 28 -8.00 4.08 -5.39
C TYR A 28 -6.70 3.29 -5.28
N VAL A 29 -6.28 2.71 -6.40
CA VAL A 29 -5.07 1.90 -6.51
C VAL A 29 -3.92 2.78 -6.94
N PHE A 30 -2.84 2.77 -6.16
CA PHE A 30 -1.62 3.51 -6.44
C PHE A 30 -0.46 2.54 -6.58
N THR A 31 0.04 2.38 -7.80
CA THR A 31 1.29 1.67 -8.07
C THR A 31 2.45 2.65 -7.90
N ILE A 32 3.25 2.46 -6.86
CA ILE A 32 4.32 3.42 -6.50
C ILE A 32 5.38 3.56 -7.60
N SER A 33 5.67 2.48 -8.34
CA SER A 33 6.69 2.46 -9.38
C SER A 33 6.42 3.42 -10.55
N SER A 34 5.16 3.82 -10.75
CA SER A 34 4.76 4.75 -11.82
C SER A 34 4.58 6.20 -11.34
N LEU A 35 4.87 6.50 -10.07
CA LEU A 35 4.60 7.81 -9.47
C LEU A 35 5.89 8.58 -9.16
N ASN A 36 5.74 9.90 -9.12
CA ASN A 36 6.74 10.82 -8.57
C ASN A 36 6.14 11.59 -7.38
N ASP A 37 6.98 12.31 -6.65
CA ASP A 37 6.58 13.04 -5.43
C ASP A 37 5.44 14.03 -5.67
N TYR A 38 5.46 14.75 -6.78
CA TYR A 38 4.43 15.73 -7.12
C TYR A 38 3.08 15.06 -7.40
N SER A 39 3.09 14.01 -8.21
CA SER A 39 1.88 13.28 -8.60
C SER A 39 1.24 12.60 -7.41
N LEU A 40 2.05 11.98 -6.53
CA LEU A 40 1.55 11.34 -5.30
C LEU A 40 0.84 12.36 -4.41
N LYS A 41 1.47 13.51 -4.12
CA LYS A 41 0.86 14.57 -3.32
C LYS A 41 -0.44 15.08 -3.94
N SER A 42 -0.44 15.35 -5.26
CA SER A 42 -1.63 15.85 -5.97
C SER A 42 -2.78 14.84 -5.99
N LEU A 43 -2.49 13.55 -6.08
CA LEU A 43 -3.51 12.51 -6.06
C LEU A 43 -4.15 12.40 -4.68
N PHE A 44 -3.34 12.42 -3.62
CA PHE A 44 -3.85 12.28 -2.26
C PHE A 44 -4.66 13.49 -1.77
N THR A 45 -4.39 14.69 -2.28
CA THR A 45 -5.23 15.86 -1.99
C THR A 45 -6.60 15.79 -2.68
N LYS A 46 -6.70 15.08 -3.81
CA LYS A 46 -7.95 14.91 -4.58
C LYS A 46 -8.78 13.70 -4.15
N LEU A 47 -8.26 12.85 -3.27
CA LEU A 47 -8.99 11.68 -2.79
C LEU A 47 -10.27 12.09 -2.04
N PRO A 48 -11.42 11.48 -2.33
CA PRO A 48 -12.64 11.73 -1.56
C PRO A 48 -12.51 11.22 -0.12
N GLN A 49 -13.48 11.57 0.71
CA GLN A 49 -13.72 10.89 1.98
C GLN A 49 -14.45 9.56 1.71
N HIS A 50 -14.42 8.62 2.66
CA HIS A 50 -15.12 7.33 2.56
C HIS A 50 -14.63 6.43 1.42
N CYS A 51 -13.31 6.37 1.20
CA CYS A 51 -12.71 5.52 0.18
C CYS A 51 -11.65 4.56 0.76
N ILE A 52 -11.28 3.58 -0.06
CA ILE A 52 -10.17 2.67 0.22
C ILE A 52 -8.98 3.07 -0.66
N VAL A 53 -7.83 3.23 -0.02
CA VAL A 53 -6.55 3.52 -0.68
C VAL A 53 -5.71 2.26 -0.65
N LEU A 54 -5.44 1.70 -1.83
CA LEU A 54 -4.57 0.54 -2.01
C LEU A 54 -3.21 1.01 -2.55
N LEU A 55 -2.17 0.92 -1.71
CA LEU A 55 -0.79 1.16 -2.12
C LEU A 55 -0.13 -0.16 -2.52
N GLU A 56 0.33 -0.24 -3.76
CA GLU A 56 0.96 -1.44 -4.32
C GLU A 56 2.49 -1.37 -4.38
N ASP A 57 3.11 -2.52 -4.10
CA ASP A 57 4.55 -2.77 -4.25
C ASP A 57 5.44 -1.70 -3.61
N ILE A 58 5.12 -1.32 -2.37
CA ILE A 58 5.85 -0.27 -1.65
C ILE A 58 7.32 -0.61 -1.36
N ASP A 59 7.72 -1.88 -1.50
CA ASP A 59 9.12 -2.33 -1.39
C ASP A 59 10.04 -1.74 -2.47
N VAL A 60 9.48 -1.23 -3.56
CA VAL A 60 10.23 -0.52 -4.61
C VAL A 60 10.89 0.75 -4.06
N ILE A 61 10.27 1.44 -3.09
CA ILE A 61 10.81 2.68 -2.50
C ILE A 61 12.09 2.39 -1.72
N SER A 62 12.05 1.38 -0.86
CA SER A 62 13.18 1.05 0.00
C SER A 62 14.39 0.53 -0.77
N ALA A 63 14.17 -0.17 -1.90
CA ALA A 63 15.25 -0.59 -2.80
C ALA A 63 15.89 0.58 -3.57
N SER A 64 15.21 1.73 -3.63
CA SER A 64 15.54 2.84 -4.51
C SER A 64 16.34 3.97 -3.87
N GLN A 65 16.58 3.93 -2.56
CA GLN A 65 17.31 4.98 -1.83
C GLN A 65 18.74 5.20 -2.37
N ASN A 66 19.26 4.28 -3.18
CA ASN A 66 20.59 4.34 -3.80
C ASN A 66 20.60 4.79 -5.27
N SER A 67 19.48 5.26 -5.84
CA SER A 67 19.37 5.62 -7.27
C SER A 67 19.04 7.10 -7.51
N PRO A 68 19.53 7.72 -8.61
CA PRO A 68 19.46 9.17 -8.82
C PRO A 68 18.03 9.72 -8.88
N ALA A 69 17.89 10.94 -8.36
CA ALA A 69 16.71 11.51 -7.70
C ALA A 69 15.49 11.91 -8.57
N ASN A 70 15.45 11.67 -9.88
CA ASN A 70 14.49 12.38 -10.74
C ASN A 70 13.21 11.63 -11.12
N THR A 71 13.05 10.34 -10.80
CA THR A 71 11.92 9.54 -11.32
C THR A 71 11.13 8.77 -10.28
N LYS A 72 11.39 8.95 -8.98
CA LYS A 72 10.84 8.05 -7.96
C LYS A 72 10.30 8.78 -6.73
N VAL A 73 9.25 8.21 -6.16
CA VAL A 73 8.69 8.63 -4.88
C VAL A 73 9.76 8.50 -3.78
N SER A 74 10.02 9.58 -3.06
CA SER A 74 10.85 9.55 -1.86
C SER A 74 10.07 8.99 -0.66
N LEU A 75 10.77 8.26 0.22
CA LEU A 75 10.17 7.72 1.44
C LEU A 75 9.54 8.82 2.30
N SER A 76 10.20 9.97 2.42
CA SER A 76 9.70 11.11 3.19
C SER A 76 8.40 11.67 2.58
N THR A 77 8.31 11.78 1.26
CA THR A 77 7.07 12.20 0.60
C THR A 77 5.94 11.19 0.83
N LEU A 78 6.21 9.88 0.76
CA LEU A 78 5.20 8.87 1.07
C LEU A 78 4.73 8.97 2.53
N LEU A 79 5.65 9.06 3.49
CA LEU A 79 5.31 9.15 4.92
C LEU A 79 4.45 10.39 5.22
N ASN A 80 4.82 11.55 4.69
CA ASN A 80 4.04 12.78 4.85
C ASN A 80 2.62 12.64 4.31
N VAL A 81 2.48 11.95 3.17
CA VAL A 81 1.18 11.69 2.57
C VAL A 81 0.36 10.71 3.42
N LEU A 82 1.00 9.67 3.98
CA LEU A 82 0.35 8.72 4.88
C LEU A 82 -0.09 9.35 6.20
N ASP A 83 0.70 10.26 6.77
CA ASP A 83 0.32 11.04 7.97
C ASP A 83 -0.96 11.84 7.72
N SER A 84 -1.04 12.48 6.55
CA SER A 84 -2.25 13.20 6.13
C SER A 84 -3.45 12.28 5.92
N LEU A 85 -3.23 11.01 5.56
CA LEU A 85 -4.30 10.03 5.39
C LEU A 85 -4.79 9.50 6.73
N VAL A 86 -3.88 9.11 7.65
CA VAL A 86 -4.22 8.55 8.96
C VAL A 86 -4.96 9.56 9.84
N SER A 87 -4.65 10.85 9.70
CA SER A 87 -5.41 11.90 10.38
C SER A 87 -6.87 12.03 9.89
N SER A 88 -7.20 11.50 8.71
CA SER A 88 -8.58 11.44 8.20
C SER A 88 -9.25 10.13 8.61
N ILE A 89 -10.21 10.21 9.53
CA ILE A 89 -10.97 9.05 10.04
C ILE A 89 -11.74 8.30 8.93
N SER A 90 -11.96 8.94 7.78
CA SER A 90 -12.86 8.44 6.74
C SER A 90 -12.22 7.57 5.66
N ARG A 91 -10.91 7.28 5.72
CA ARG A 91 -10.20 6.54 4.66
C ARG A 91 -9.55 5.29 5.19
N LEU A 92 -9.77 4.16 4.52
CA LEU A 92 -9.08 2.91 4.85
C LEU A 92 -7.83 2.76 4.00
N LEU A 93 -6.68 2.59 4.65
CA LEU A 93 -5.41 2.30 4.00
C LEU A 93 -5.16 0.79 3.94
N ILE A 94 -4.85 0.28 2.75
CA ILE A 94 -4.32 -1.06 2.52
C ILE A 94 -3.01 -0.94 1.77
N ILE A 95 -2.00 -1.65 2.25
CA ILE A 95 -0.66 -1.67 1.69
C ILE A 95 -0.33 -3.10 1.28
N THR A 96 0.28 -3.29 0.11
CA THR A 96 0.83 -4.57 -0.31
C THR A 96 2.34 -4.49 -0.51
N THR A 97 3.04 -5.57 -0.16
CA THR A 97 4.47 -5.70 -0.42
C THR A 97 4.86 -7.14 -0.72
N ASN A 98 5.87 -7.32 -1.55
CA ASN A 98 6.46 -8.64 -1.79
C ASN A 98 7.53 -9.01 -0.76
N TYR A 99 8.17 -8.01 -0.16
CA TYR A 99 9.34 -8.19 0.70
C TYR A 99 9.24 -7.30 1.94
N ILE A 100 8.51 -7.76 2.96
CA ILE A 100 8.34 -7.01 4.22
C ILE A 100 9.69 -6.64 4.88
N ASN A 101 10.69 -7.52 4.76
CA ASN A 101 12.05 -7.30 5.30
C ASN A 101 12.83 -6.20 4.57
N ARG A 102 12.36 -5.75 3.41
CA ARG A 102 12.95 -4.63 2.68
C ARG A 102 12.30 -3.30 3.03
N LEU A 103 11.15 -3.31 3.71
CA LEU A 103 10.43 -2.08 4.03
C LEU A 103 11.15 -1.29 5.11
N ASP A 104 11.05 0.03 4.98
CA ASP A 104 11.46 0.92 6.07
C ASP A 104 10.56 0.68 7.29
N LEU A 105 11.16 0.60 8.48
CA LEU A 105 10.44 0.36 9.72
C LEU A 105 9.37 1.44 9.98
N ALA A 106 9.56 2.66 9.48
CA ALA A 106 8.58 3.75 9.59
C ALA A 106 7.24 3.39 8.93
N LEU A 107 7.24 2.67 7.80
CA LEU A 107 6.03 2.31 7.06
C LEU A 107 5.20 1.21 7.73
N ILE A 108 5.83 0.41 8.59
CA ILE A 108 5.18 -0.73 9.28
C ILE A 108 4.84 -0.43 10.74
N ARG A 109 4.96 0.84 11.16
CA ARG A 109 4.60 1.29 12.50
C ARG A 109 3.09 1.18 12.72
N PRO A 110 2.64 0.92 13.96
CA PRO A 110 1.22 0.87 14.32
C PRO A 110 0.42 2.09 13.88
N SER A 111 1.06 3.27 13.77
CA SER A 111 0.42 4.49 13.27
C SER A 111 -0.18 4.35 11.87
N TYR A 112 0.37 3.51 11.00
CA TYR A 112 -0.13 3.29 9.63
C TYR A 112 -0.74 1.90 9.44
N VAL A 113 -0.17 0.90 10.12
CA VAL A 113 -0.49 -0.52 9.95
C VAL A 113 -0.93 -1.11 11.29
N ASP A 114 -2.23 -1.31 11.44
CA ASP A 114 -2.83 -1.93 12.62
C ASP A 114 -2.72 -3.46 12.52
N ILE A 115 -2.94 -3.99 11.31
CA ILE A 115 -3.01 -5.44 11.05
C ILE A 115 -2.04 -5.81 9.94
N LYS A 116 -1.24 -6.85 10.19
CA LYS A 116 -0.33 -7.47 9.22
C LYS A 116 -0.88 -8.84 8.85
N LEU A 117 -1.16 -9.04 7.57
CA LEU A 117 -1.68 -10.29 7.02
C LEU A 117 -0.65 -10.93 6.10
N GLU A 118 -0.19 -12.11 6.47
CA GLU A 118 0.69 -12.92 5.64
C GLU A 118 -0.13 -13.81 4.72
N LEU A 119 0.04 -13.67 3.39
CA LEU A 119 -0.73 -14.43 2.41
C LEU A 119 0.08 -15.60 1.87
N TYR A 120 -0.47 -16.81 1.93
CA TYR A 120 0.18 -18.02 1.44
C TYR A 120 -0.39 -18.44 0.09
N LEU A 121 0.39 -19.23 -0.67
CA LEU A 121 -0.15 -19.91 -1.84
C LEU A 121 -1.27 -20.85 -1.40
N ALA A 122 -2.34 -20.90 -2.19
CA ALA A 122 -3.39 -21.88 -1.97
C ALA A 122 -2.78 -23.29 -2.04
N ASN A 123 -3.00 -24.08 -0.99
CA ASN A 123 -2.72 -25.51 -0.97
C ASN A 123 -4.04 -26.28 -1.13
N LYS A 124 -3.94 -27.59 -1.33
CA LYS A 124 -5.12 -28.47 -1.46
C LYS A 124 -6.05 -28.39 -0.24
N ASP A 125 -5.50 -28.07 0.92
CA ASP A 125 -6.24 -27.97 2.18
C ASP A 125 -7.10 -26.70 2.28
N ILE A 126 -6.83 -25.67 1.47
CA ILE A 126 -7.63 -24.43 1.42
C ILE A 126 -8.81 -24.54 0.44
N ILE A 127 -8.71 -25.46 -0.54
CA ILE A 127 -9.70 -25.59 -1.64
C ILE A 127 -10.77 -26.65 -1.31
N ASN A 128 -10.51 -27.53 -0.35
CA ASN A 128 -11.42 -28.58 0.10
C ASN A 128 -12.09 -28.19 1.43
#